data_AF-A0A8B9H9N8-F1
#
_entry.id   AF-A0A8B9H9N8-F1
#
_cell.length_a   1.000
_cell.length_b   1.000
_cell.length_c   1.000
_cell.angle_alpha   90.00
_cell.angle_beta   90.00
_cell.angle_gamma   90.00
#
_symmetry.space_group_name_H-M   'P 1'
#
loop_
_entity.id
_entity.type
_entity.pdbx_description
1 polymer ?
#
loop_
_entity_poly.entity_id
_entity_poly.type
_entity_poly.pdbx_seq_one_letter_code
_entity_poly.pdbx_strand_id
1 'polypeptide(L)'
;HSTWLHFPGHNVRWLLTTTLLFVLVCEVAEGIVSDGFNQSRHVHLYMPPGLGILAAITSIIYYHNIETSNFPNLLLALLIYWILAFVTKTIKFAKYNEHDIGVGQLRFCITGLLALIYGLLLAVEVNVIICWVRRYVFFPHPTELKPPKDLQDLGVRFLQPFVNLLSKSTYWWMNTFITSAHQRPIDLKTIGKLPISVRAITNYQKLRKAFDAQKVRFSGVTPAQGSRWIWHALRQAFGRPLLLSITFRILADLLGFAGPLCISGIVHHISRDNHTINPPVLGVHFISSQAFLANAYVLAVLLFLALLLQRTLLQASYYVAIETGIKLRGAIQCKIYNKIMRLCTSNMSMGGVTVSQICNLVARDTNQLMWFFFLCPNLWAMPVQITVGVMLLYYLLGISALIGAAVITVLAPIQYFLATKLSRAQKSTLEYSSERLKKTNELLRGIKLLKLYAWEHIFRSSVEETRQKELGSLRAFTLYTSLSSEILHLHSSSQQTHV
;
A
#
# COMPACT_ATOMS: atom_id res chain seq x y z
N HIS A 1 -2.36 25.76 -10.83
CA HIS A 1 -1.48 24.97 -9.94
C HIS A 1 -1.15 25.84 -8.74
N SER A 2 -1.87 25.66 -7.64
CA SER A 2 -1.62 26.42 -6.40
C SER A 2 -0.53 25.72 -5.60
N THR A 3 0.35 26.50 -5.00
CA THR A 3 1.41 26.04 -4.10
C THR A 3 0.80 25.40 -2.85
N TRP A 4 1.00 24.10 -2.64
CA TRP A 4 0.51 23.42 -1.44
C TRP A 4 1.58 23.45 -0.36
N LEU A 5 1.18 23.88 0.83
CA LEU A 5 2.02 23.88 2.00
C LEU A 5 1.29 23.15 3.12
N HIS A 6 1.81 21.99 3.51
CA HIS A 6 1.24 21.24 4.62
C HIS A 6 1.66 21.79 5.97
N PHE A 7 0.68 21.98 6.87
CA PHE A 7 0.97 22.31 8.27
C PHE A 7 1.64 21.13 8.99
N PRO A 8 2.48 21.39 10.02
CA PRO A 8 3.06 20.33 10.84
C PRO A 8 1.94 19.47 11.46
N GLY A 9 2.07 18.15 11.43
CA GLY A 9 1.03 17.24 11.97
C GLY A 9 -0.11 16.88 11.02
N HIS A 10 -0.10 17.36 9.76
CA HIS A 10 -1.12 17.07 8.74
C HIS A 10 -1.50 15.58 8.66
N ASN A 11 -0.53 14.67 8.55
CA ASN A 11 -0.83 13.23 8.40
C ASN A 11 -1.55 12.65 9.62
N VAL A 12 -1.17 13.06 10.84
CA VAL A 12 -1.79 12.60 12.09
C VAL A 12 -3.22 13.09 12.16
N ARG A 13 -3.45 14.36 11.80
CA ARG A 13 -4.80 14.94 11.73
C ARG A 13 -5.72 14.15 10.81
N TRP A 14 -5.29 13.86 9.57
CA TRP A 14 -6.12 13.07 8.63
C TRP A 14 -6.40 11.64 9.11
N LEU A 15 -5.45 11.02 9.81
CA LEU A 15 -5.66 9.69 10.39
C LEU A 15 -6.64 9.73 11.58
N LEU A 16 -6.56 10.76 12.42
CA LEU A 16 -7.50 10.96 13.52
C LEU A 16 -8.91 11.30 13.01
N THR A 17 -9.05 12.11 11.95
CA THR A 17 -10.37 12.44 11.41
C THR A 17 -11.03 11.26 10.69
N THR A 18 -10.27 10.41 10.00
CA THR A 18 -10.80 9.16 9.42
C THR A 18 -11.22 8.17 10.52
N THR A 19 -10.45 8.08 11.60
CA THR A 19 -10.83 7.29 12.78
C THR A 19 -12.08 7.86 13.46
N LEU A 20 -12.17 9.19 13.59
CA LEU A 20 -13.35 9.87 14.12
C LEU A 20 -14.61 9.56 13.29
N LEU A 21 -14.53 9.64 11.96
CA LEU A 21 -15.64 9.31 11.07
C LEU A 21 -16.08 7.85 11.26
N PHE A 22 -15.14 6.91 11.36
CA PHE A 22 -15.46 5.50 11.61
C PHE A 22 -16.24 5.33 12.92
N VAL A 23 -15.76 5.93 14.02
CA VAL A 23 -16.39 5.81 15.34
C VAL A 23 -17.75 6.52 15.38
N LEU A 24 -17.91 7.65 14.70
CA LEU A 24 -19.20 8.33 14.58
C LEU A 24 -20.22 7.48 13.79
N VAL A 25 -19.78 6.76 12.74
CA VAL A 25 -20.66 5.80 12.05
C VAL A 25 -21.07 4.67 12.99
N CYS A 26 -20.17 4.19 13.86
CA CYS A 26 -20.53 3.23 14.91
C CYS A 26 -21.53 3.80 15.93
N GLU A 27 -21.38 5.06 16.37
CA GLU A 27 -22.33 5.73 17.28
C GLU A 27 -23.72 5.92 16.63
N VAL A 28 -23.77 6.25 15.32
CA VAL A 28 -25.03 6.31 14.55
C VAL A 28 -25.67 4.93 14.45
N ALA A 29 -24.89 3.91 14.10
CA ALA A 29 -25.37 2.53 13.99
C ALA A 29 -25.95 2.05 15.34
N GLU A 30 -25.27 2.32 16.45
CA GLU A 30 -25.77 2.00 17.79
C GLU A 30 -27.07 2.76 18.10
N GLY A 31 -27.11 4.06 17.78
CA GLY A 31 -28.28 4.91 18.02
C GLY A 31 -29.53 4.44 17.28
N ILE A 32 -29.40 4.01 16.02
CA ILE A 32 -30.51 3.50 15.20
C ILE A 32 -31.03 2.17 15.76
N VAL A 33 -30.12 1.26 16.12
CA VAL A 33 -30.53 -0.05 16.65
C VAL A 33 -31.21 0.11 18.01
N SER A 34 -30.69 0.98 18.90
CA SER A 34 -31.29 1.24 20.21
C SER A 34 -32.68 1.89 20.11
N ASP A 35 -32.92 2.73 19.09
CA ASP A 35 -34.24 3.33 18.84
C ASP A 35 -35.26 2.29 18.35
N GLY A 36 -34.81 1.31 17.55
CA GLY A 36 -35.66 0.24 17.01
C GLY A 36 -36.33 -0.67 18.06
N PHE A 37 -35.84 -0.67 19.31
CA PHE A 37 -36.42 -1.45 20.42
C PHE A 37 -37.46 -0.68 21.25
N ASN A 38 -37.57 0.65 21.08
CA ASN A 38 -38.50 1.48 21.84
C ASN A 38 -39.78 1.79 21.03
N GLN A 39 -40.93 1.90 21.72
CA GLN A 39 -42.23 2.22 21.08
C GLN A 39 -42.32 3.66 20.55
N SER A 40 -41.50 4.59 21.08
CA SER A 40 -41.45 6.00 20.67
C SER A 40 -40.14 6.34 19.96
N ARG A 41 -40.20 7.18 18.92
CA ARG A 41 -39.01 7.65 18.19
C ARG A 41 -38.15 8.57 19.06
N HIS A 42 -37.00 8.09 19.49
CA HIS A 42 -36.01 8.84 20.24
C HIS A 42 -34.90 9.37 19.33
N VAL A 43 -35.23 10.42 18.59
CA VAL A 43 -34.35 11.09 17.63
C VAL A 43 -33.02 11.54 18.25
N HIS A 44 -33.01 11.84 19.55
CA HIS A 44 -31.82 12.28 20.29
C HIS A 44 -30.68 11.25 20.32
N LEU A 45 -30.94 9.97 20.00
CA LEU A 45 -29.88 8.95 19.98
C LEU A 45 -28.96 9.05 18.76
N TYR A 46 -29.51 9.36 17.59
CA TYR A 46 -28.77 9.31 16.32
C TYR A 46 -28.61 10.68 15.62
N MET A 47 -29.42 11.70 15.94
CA MET A 47 -29.26 13.06 15.40
C MET A 47 -27.88 13.67 15.73
N PRO A 48 -27.44 13.71 17.01
CA PRO A 48 -26.16 14.34 17.35
C PRO A 48 -24.94 13.65 16.70
N PRO A 49 -24.84 12.31 16.65
CA PRO A 49 -23.78 11.63 15.90
C PRO A 49 -23.84 11.89 14.40
N GLY A 50 -25.04 11.93 13.80
CA GLY A 50 -25.22 12.25 12.37
C GLY A 50 -24.77 13.67 12.01
N LEU A 51 -25.15 14.66 12.82
CA LEU A 51 -24.63 16.03 12.69
C LEU A 51 -23.12 16.09 12.94
N GLY A 52 -22.59 15.25 13.84
CA GLY A 52 -21.16 15.07 14.08
C GLY A 52 -20.40 14.60 12.84
N ILE A 53 -20.97 13.70 12.04
CA ILE A 53 -20.37 13.24 10.77
C ILE A 53 -20.29 14.40 9.78
N LEU A 54 -21.38 15.15 9.60
CA LEU A 54 -21.41 16.32 8.73
C LEU A 54 -20.39 17.37 9.19
N ALA A 55 -20.32 17.64 10.50
CA ALA A 55 -19.37 18.57 11.08
C ALA A 55 -17.91 18.10 10.90
N ALA A 56 -17.64 16.79 11.04
CA ALA A 56 -16.31 16.24 10.77
C ALA A 56 -15.92 16.39 9.29
N ILE A 57 -16.82 16.11 8.35
CA ILE A 57 -16.58 16.28 6.90
C ILE A 57 -16.32 17.75 6.57
N THR A 58 -17.18 18.66 7.03
CA THR A 58 -17.01 20.10 6.78
C THR A 58 -15.73 20.64 7.42
N SER A 59 -15.35 20.15 8.60
CA SER A 59 -14.09 20.52 9.26
C SER A 59 -12.85 20.14 8.45
N ILE A 60 -12.90 19.00 7.73
CA ILE A 60 -11.80 18.52 6.87
C ILE A 60 -11.74 19.36 5.59
N ILE A 61 -12.90 19.61 4.96
CA ILE A 61 -12.99 20.44 3.75
C ILE A 61 -12.51 21.86 4.06
N TYR A 62 -12.96 22.43 5.17
CA TYR A 62 -12.56 23.75 5.63
C TYR A 62 -11.04 23.84 5.84
N TYR A 63 -10.45 22.85 6.51
CA TYR A 63 -9.00 22.79 6.68
C TYR A 63 -8.25 22.62 5.36
N HIS A 64 -8.74 21.78 4.44
CA HIS A 64 -8.12 21.65 3.13
C HIS A 64 -8.10 22.99 2.39
N ASN A 65 -9.20 23.74 2.42
CA ASN A 65 -9.28 25.06 1.80
C ASN A 65 -8.30 26.03 2.44
N ILE A 66 -8.21 26.07 3.78
CA ILE A 66 -7.23 26.91 4.49
C ILE A 66 -5.80 26.55 4.11
N GLU A 67 -5.49 25.26 4.02
CA GLU A 67 -4.16 24.77 3.64
C GLU A 67 -3.79 25.14 2.20
N THR A 68 -4.77 25.16 1.29
CA THR A 68 -4.56 25.61 -0.09
C THR A 68 -4.42 27.13 -0.23
N SER A 69 -5.11 27.90 0.62
CA SER A 69 -5.08 29.37 0.59
C SER A 69 -3.99 29.97 1.49
N ASN A 70 -3.36 29.17 2.36
CA ASN A 70 -2.29 29.55 3.29
C ASN A 70 -2.66 30.73 4.24
N PHE A 71 -3.89 30.73 4.79
CA PHE A 71 -4.36 31.72 5.76
C PHE A 71 -4.56 31.12 7.16
N PRO A 72 -3.51 31.06 8.01
CA PRO A 72 -3.56 30.36 9.30
C PRO A 72 -4.47 31.02 10.35
N ASN A 73 -4.78 32.31 10.23
CA ASN A 73 -5.67 33.00 11.18
C ASN A 73 -7.08 32.39 11.22
N LEU A 74 -7.53 31.80 10.12
CA LEU A 74 -8.82 31.11 10.04
C LEU A 74 -8.85 29.77 10.82
N LEU A 75 -7.69 29.21 11.18
CA LEU A 75 -7.61 27.98 12.01
C LEU A 75 -8.11 28.22 13.44
N LEU A 76 -8.14 29.46 13.92
CA LEU A 76 -8.60 29.78 15.27
C LEU A 76 -10.09 29.48 15.48
N ALA A 77 -10.91 29.67 14.44
CA ALA A 77 -12.32 29.26 14.47
C ALA A 77 -12.46 27.74 14.62
N LEU A 78 -11.58 26.98 13.97
CA LEU A 78 -11.56 25.53 14.06
C LEU A 78 -11.09 25.05 15.44
N LEU A 79 -10.12 25.72 16.06
CA LEU A 79 -9.70 25.44 17.44
C LEU A 79 -10.87 25.60 18.41
N ILE A 80 -11.62 26.70 18.32
CA ILE A 80 -12.79 26.95 19.18
C ILE A 80 -13.82 25.82 19.02
N TYR A 81 -14.07 25.38 17.79
CA TYR A 81 -14.94 24.23 17.52
C TYR A 81 -14.45 22.96 18.22
N TRP A 82 -13.16 22.61 18.13
CA TRP A 82 -12.63 21.41 18.78
C TRP A 82 -12.66 21.49 20.31
N ILE A 83 -12.44 22.67 20.90
CA ILE A 83 -12.59 22.90 22.35
C ILE A 83 -14.05 22.66 22.76
N LEU A 84 -15.00 23.27 22.05
CA LEU A 84 -16.42 23.13 22.36
C LEU A 84 -16.91 21.67 22.19
N ALA A 85 -16.48 20.99 21.12
CA ALA A 85 -16.79 19.59 20.88
C ALA A 85 -16.19 18.66 21.95
N PHE A 86 -14.95 18.94 22.38
CA PHE A 86 -14.31 18.19 23.45
C PHE A 86 -15.03 18.38 24.80
N VAL A 87 -15.35 19.62 25.18
CA VAL A 87 -16.06 19.92 26.43
C VAL A 87 -17.44 19.26 26.45
N THR A 88 -18.23 19.39 25.38
CA THR A 88 -19.57 18.78 25.31
C THR A 88 -19.53 17.25 25.41
N LYS A 89 -18.59 16.58 24.73
CA LYS A 89 -18.42 15.11 24.84
C LYS A 89 -17.88 14.69 26.21
N THR A 90 -17.03 15.50 26.84
CA THR A 90 -16.52 15.25 28.20
C THR A 90 -17.63 15.37 29.25
N ILE A 91 -18.52 16.36 29.12
CA ILE A 91 -19.72 16.48 29.98
C ILE A 91 -20.62 15.25 29.81
N LYS A 92 -20.87 14.82 28.57
CA LYS A 92 -21.66 13.60 28.28
C LYS A 92 -21.03 12.36 28.94
N PHE A 93 -19.70 12.22 28.86
CA PHE A 93 -18.96 11.12 29.49
C PHE A 93 -19.02 11.18 31.02
N ALA A 94 -18.81 12.35 31.62
CA ALA A 94 -18.92 12.55 33.06
C ALA A 94 -20.33 12.24 33.59
N LYS A 95 -21.37 12.65 32.85
CA LYS A 95 -22.76 12.32 33.19
C LYS A 95 -23.03 10.82 33.13
N TYR A 96 -22.46 10.10 32.17
CA TYR A 96 -22.60 8.64 32.16
C TYR A 96 -21.92 7.97 33.36
N ASN A 97 -20.78 8.51 33.82
CA ASN A 97 -20.11 8.03 35.03
C ASN A 97 -20.91 8.32 36.31
N GLU A 98 -21.60 9.47 36.39
CA GLU A 98 -22.49 9.81 37.51
C GLU A 98 -23.75 8.94 37.59
N HIS A 99 -24.21 8.38 36.47
CA HIS A 99 -25.40 7.51 36.40
C HIS A 99 -25.04 6.01 36.54
N ASP A 100 -23.84 5.69 37.03
CA ASP A 100 -23.32 4.31 37.20
C ASP A 100 -23.43 3.44 35.94
N ILE A 101 -23.29 4.06 34.76
CA ILE A 101 -23.22 3.33 33.49
C ILE A 101 -21.81 2.75 33.36
N GLY A 102 -21.68 1.47 33.71
CA GLY A 102 -20.40 0.76 33.67
C GLY A 102 -19.89 0.44 32.26
N VAL A 103 -18.66 -0.08 32.20
CA VAL A 103 -17.96 -0.53 30.97
C VAL A 103 -18.69 -1.63 30.18
N GLY A 104 -19.73 -2.24 30.76
CA GLY A 104 -20.55 -3.25 30.09
C GLY A 104 -21.43 -2.70 28.96
N GLN A 105 -21.70 -1.39 28.93
CA GLN A 105 -22.52 -0.76 27.90
C GLN A 105 -21.65 -0.19 26.76
N LEU A 106 -22.00 -0.50 25.51
CA LEU A 106 -21.23 -0.10 24.33
C LEU A 106 -21.12 1.44 24.21
N ARG A 107 -22.23 2.15 24.48
CA ARG A 107 -22.29 3.61 24.37
C ARG A 107 -21.30 4.34 25.25
N PHE A 108 -21.02 3.81 26.45
CA PHE A 108 -20.02 4.37 27.35
C PHE A 108 -18.62 4.25 26.74
N CYS A 109 -18.28 3.08 26.20
CA CYS A 109 -17.01 2.83 25.53
C CYS A 109 -16.83 3.73 24.28
N ILE A 110 -17.84 3.81 23.43
CA ILE A 110 -17.83 4.67 22.23
C ILE A 110 -17.70 6.15 22.60
N THR A 111 -18.42 6.61 23.62
CA THR A 111 -18.37 8.01 24.07
C THR A 111 -17.00 8.36 24.68
N GLY A 112 -16.41 7.45 25.47
CA GLY A 112 -15.06 7.62 26.01
C GLY A 112 -13.99 7.64 24.91
N LEU A 113 -14.10 6.75 23.92
CA LEU A 113 -13.20 6.71 22.78
C LEU A 113 -13.34 7.97 21.89
N LEU A 114 -14.56 8.48 21.68
CA LEU A 114 -14.79 9.76 21.02
C LEU A 114 -14.15 10.92 21.79
N ALA A 115 -14.37 11.02 23.11
CA ALA A 115 -13.79 12.07 23.93
C ALA A 115 -12.25 12.06 23.83
N LEU A 116 -11.63 10.88 23.83
CA LEU A 116 -10.20 10.71 23.61
C LEU A 116 -9.76 11.18 22.21
N ILE A 117 -10.49 10.82 21.14
CA ILE A 117 -10.17 11.26 19.78
C ILE A 117 -10.31 12.79 19.62
N TYR A 118 -11.39 13.38 20.16
CA TYR A 118 -11.59 14.83 20.17
C TYR A 118 -10.45 15.54 20.95
N GLY A 119 -10.01 14.96 22.07
CA GLY A 119 -8.87 15.46 22.85
C GLY A 119 -7.54 15.38 22.10
N LEU A 120 -7.28 14.27 21.39
CA LEU A 120 -6.10 14.13 20.54
C LEU A 120 -6.11 15.11 19.35
N LEU A 121 -7.26 15.31 18.71
CA LEU A 121 -7.42 16.30 17.64
C LEU A 121 -7.18 17.72 18.17
N LEU A 122 -7.73 18.06 19.33
CA LEU A 122 -7.48 19.33 20.01
C LEU A 122 -5.99 19.51 20.30
N ALA A 123 -5.30 18.49 20.80
CA ALA A 123 -3.86 18.55 21.05
C ALA A 123 -3.05 18.78 19.76
N VAL A 124 -3.47 18.20 18.63
CA VAL A 124 -2.84 18.46 17.32
C VAL A 124 -3.06 19.92 16.89
N GLU A 125 -4.27 20.46 17.01
CA GLU A 125 -4.55 21.86 16.67
C GLU A 125 -3.78 22.84 17.56
N VAL A 126 -3.71 22.57 18.87
CA VAL A 126 -2.91 23.35 19.81
C VAL A 126 -1.43 23.30 19.43
N ASN A 127 -0.91 22.13 19.04
CA ASN A 127 0.49 22.02 18.59
C ASN A 127 0.74 22.81 17.29
N VAL A 128 -0.19 22.78 16.33
CA VAL A 128 -0.10 23.57 15.09
C VAL A 128 -0.07 25.06 15.41
N ILE A 129 -0.96 25.52 16.29
CA ILE A 129 -1.06 26.93 16.67
C ILE A 129 0.15 27.37 17.50
N ILE A 130 0.61 26.57 18.46
CA ILE A 130 1.84 26.85 19.21
C ILE A 130 3.05 26.92 18.27
N CYS A 131 3.18 25.98 17.33
CA CYS A 131 4.23 26.04 16.32
C CYS A 131 4.11 27.29 15.45
N TRP A 132 2.90 27.71 15.13
CA TRP A 132 2.65 28.93 14.36
C TRP A 132 3.00 30.20 15.16
N VAL A 133 2.45 30.38 16.36
CA VAL A 133 2.74 31.49 17.28
C VAL A 133 4.23 31.59 17.56
N ARG A 134 4.88 30.46 17.88
CA ARG A 134 6.32 30.43 18.16
C ARG A 134 7.16 30.83 16.94
N ARG A 135 6.66 30.66 15.72
CA ARG A 135 7.40 30.90 14.48
C ARG A 135 7.12 32.27 13.84
N TYR A 136 5.92 32.82 14.03
CA TYR A 136 5.47 34.07 13.41
C TYR A 136 5.33 35.25 14.40
N VAL A 137 5.08 34.98 15.69
CA VAL A 137 4.88 36.04 16.70
C VAL A 137 6.15 36.28 17.52
N PHE A 138 6.91 35.24 17.85
CA PHE A 138 8.10 35.35 18.70
C PHE A 138 9.42 35.62 17.94
N PHE A 139 9.49 35.33 16.64
CA PHE A 139 10.67 35.69 15.83
C PHE A 139 10.41 37.02 15.12
N PRO A 140 11.33 38.01 15.24
CA PRO A 140 11.16 39.33 14.63
C PRO A 140 11.18 39.30 13.08
N HIS A 141 11.44 38.15 12.45
CA HIS A 141 11.37 37.96 11.00
C HIS A 141 10.44 36.77 10.72
N PRO A 142 9.20 36.99 10.23
CA PRO A 142 8.31 35.88 9.87
C PRO A 142 8.96 35.08 8.74
N THR A 143 9.34 33.84 9.03
CA THR A 143 9.81 32.92 7.99
C THR A 143 8.60 32.39 7.25
N GLU A 144 8.20 33.07 6.17
CA GLU A 144 7.23 32.51 5.23
C GLU A 144 7.72 31.13 4.77
N LEU A 145 6.93 30.11 5.07
CA LEU A 145 7.15 28.77 4.57
C LEU A 145 6.95 28.81 3.05
N LYS A 146 8.06 29.02 2.33
CA LYS A 146 8.08 28.90 0.88
C LYS A 146 7.69 27.45 0.56
N PRO A 147 6.78 27.24 -0.42
CA PRO A 147 6.44 25.89 -0.86
C PRO A 147 7.72 25.14 -1.24
N PRO A 148 7.78 23.81 -1.07
CA PRO A 148 8.96 23.02 -1.42
C PRO A 148 9.49 23.43 -2.79
N LYS A 149 10.82 23.53 -2.94
CA LYS A 149 11.46 23.91 -4.22
C LYS A 149 10.98 23.05 -5.40
N ASP A 150 10.53 21.83 -5.11
CA ASP A 150 9.89 20.92 -6.08
C ASP A 150 8.56 21.44 -6.65
N LEU A 151 7.69 22.06 -5.84
CA LEU A 151 6.41 22.62 -6.31
C LEU A 151 6.58 23.95 -7.06
N GLN A 152 7.74 24.60 -6.92
CA GLN A 152 8.04 25.86 -7.61
C GLN A 152 8.51 25.63 -9.06
N ASP A 153 8.97 24.41 -9.40
CA ASP A 153 9.35 24.04 -10.76
C ASP A 153 8.09 23.63 -11.54
N LEU A 154 7.64 24.48 -12.49
CA LEU A 154 6.46 24.23 -13.33
C LEU A 154 6.52 22.88 -14.10
N GLY A 155 7.70 22.26 -14.18
CA GLY A 155 7.88 20.96 -14.80
C GLY A 155 7.41 19.76 -13.98
N VAL A 156 7.12 19.87 -12.68
CA VAL A 156 6.78 18.70 -11.84
C VAL A 156 5.29 18.37 -11.92
N ARG A 157 4.96 17.26 -12.60
CA ARG A 157 3.57 16.75 -12.71
C ARG A 157 3.28 15.53 -11.85
N PHE A 158 4.32 14.89 -11.30
CA PHE A 158 4.17 13.84 -10.29
C PHE A 158 4.04 14.46 -8.89
N LEU A 159 2.81 14.73 -8.47
CA LEU A 159 2.50 15.46 -7.21
C LEU A 159 2.29 14.54 -6.00
N GLN A 160 2.25 13.22 -6.18
CA GLN A 160 1.93 12.24 -5.13
C GLN A 160 2.60 12.49 -3.76
N PRO A 161 3.89 12.89 -3.65
CA PRO A 161 4.51 13.15 -2.34
C PRO A 161 3.90 14.33 -1.57
N PHE A 162 3.30 15.30 -2.29
CA PHE A 162 2.91 16.60 -1.79
C PHE A 162 1.40 16.80 -1.65
N VAL A 163 0.60 15.76 -1.94
CA VAL A 163 -0.86 15.85 -1.79
C VAL A 163 -1.29 15.43 -0.39
N ASN A 164 -2.50 15.82 -0.01
CA ASN A 164 -3.19 15.34 1.18
C ASN A 164 -3.23 13.82 1.27
N LEU A 165 -3.38 13.30 2.48
CA LEU A 165 -3.45 11.85 2.73
C LEU A 165 -4.58 11.15 1.95
N LEU A 166 -5.75 11.80 1.82
CA LEU A 166 -6.87 11.24 1.07
C LEU A 166 -6.53 11.05 -0.42
N SER A 167 -6.01 12.09 -1.06
CA SER A 167 -5.61 12.03 -2.48
C SER A 167 -4.40 11.11 -2.70
N LYS A 168 -3.50 10.99 -1.72
CA LYS A 168 -2.43 9.98 -1.73
C LYS A 168 -3.00 8.56 -1.74
N SER A 169 -4.07 8.32 -0.99
CA SER A 169 -4.68 6.99 -0.82
C SER A 169 -5.57 6.60 -2.02
N THR A 170 -6.33 7.56 -2.57
CA THR A 170 -7.25 7.33 -3.70
C THR A 170 -6.65 7.68 -5.07
N TYR A 171 -5.43 8.22 -5.11
CA TYR A 171 -4.77 8.73 -6.31
C TYR A 171 -5.56 9.80 -7.06
N TRP A 172 -6.30 10.65 -6.34
CA TRP A 172 -7.19 11.65 -6.95
C TRP A 172 -6.46 12.63 -7.89
N TRP A 173 -5.22 13.00 -7.57
CA TRP A 173 -4.40 13.86 -8.44
C TRP A 173 -4.16 13.27 -9.83
N MET A 174 -4.26 11.94 -9.99
CA MET A 174 -4.04 11.26 -11.26
C MET A 174 -5.21 11.43 -12.22
N ASN A 175 -6.41 11.76 -11.72
CA ASN A 175 -7.62 11.93 -12.56
C ASN A 175 -7.41 12.99 -13.64
N THR A 176 -6.81 14.13 -13.30
CA THR A 176 -6.54 15.21 -14.27
C THR A 176 -5.50 14.79 -15.33
N PHE A 177 -4.54 13.95 -14.94
CA PHE A 177 -3.55 13.40 -15.87
C PHE A 177 -4.16 12.38 -16.82
N ILE A 178 -4.99 11.46 -16.31
CA ILE A 178 -5.66 10.43 -17.11
C ILE A 178 -6.64 11.05 -18.11
N THR A 179 -7.45 12.03 -17.69
CA THR A 179 -8.38 12.70 -18.60
C THR A 179 -7.64 13.50 -19.68
N SER A 180 -6.53 14.15 -19.34
CA SER A 180 -5.67 14.80 -20.34
C SER A 180 -5.01 13.80 -21.30
N ALA A 181 -4.63 12.61 -20.82
CA ALA A 181 -4.01 11.57 -21.64
C ALA A 181 -4.99 10.91 -22.61
N HIS A 182 -6.29 10.93 -22.31
CA HIS A 182 -7.32 10.50 -23.25
C HIS A 182 -7.46 11.48 -24.43
N GLN A 183 -7.30 12.78 -24.17
CA GLN A 183 -7.43 13.81 -25.21
C GLN A 183 -6.19 13.95 -26.08
N ARG A 184 -4.99 13.71 -25.53
CA ARG A 184 -3.71 13.88 -26.24
C ARG A 184 -2.75 12.75 -25.88
N PRO A 185 -1.98 12.22 -26.85
CA PRO A 185 -0.96 11.21 -26.56
C PRO A 185 0.09 11.75 -25.57
N ILE A 186 0.65 10.84 -24.78
CA ILE A 186 1.60 11.18 -23.71
C ILE A 186 3.01 11.30 -24.28
N ASP A 187 3.50 12.53 -24.42
CA ASP A 187 4.91 12.81 -24.71
C ASP A 187 5.75 12.84 -23.43
N LEU A 188 7.06 12.60 -23.51
CA LEU A 188 7.98 12.74 -22.36
C LEU A 188 7.89 14.11 -21.67
N LYS A 189 7.61 15.18 -22.44
CA LYS A 189 7.41 16.53 -21.90
C LYS A 189 6.16 16.62 -21.01
N THR A 190 5.13 15.82 -21.30
CA THR A 190 3.85 15.79 -20.55
C THR A 190 3.91 14.99 -19.26
N ILE A 191 4.90 14.10 -19.09
CA ILE A 191 5.15 13.36 -17.85
C ILE A 191 5.76 14.28 -16.77
N GLY A 192 6.55 15.26 -17.20
CA GLY A 192 7.20 16.22 -16.31
C GLY A 192 8.46 15.69 -15.62
N LYS A 193 9.05 16.54 -14.78
CA LYS A 193 10.22 16.23 -13.96
C LYS A 193 9.82 15.49 -12.68
N LEU A 194 10.72 14.65 -12.20
CA LEU A 194 10.56 13.95 -10.93
C LEU A 194 10.88 14.86 -9.72
N PRO A 195 10.16 14.71 -8.59
CA PRO A 195 10.49 15.38 -7.33
C PRO A 195 11.87 15.03 -6.82
N ILE A 196 12.52 15.94 -6.07
CA ILE A 196 13.85 15.76 -5.49
C ILE A 196 13.97 14.47 -4.67
N SER A 197 12.90 14.05 -3.98
CA SER A 197 12.87 12.82 -3.16
C SER A 197 13.01 11.53 -3.98
N VAL A 198 12.63 11.55 -5.27
CA VAL A 198 12.69 10.39 -6.17
C VAL A 198 13.89 10.48 -7.13
N ARG A 199 14.53 11.65 -7.26
CA ARG A 199 15.71 11.83 -8.12
C ARG A 199 16.84 10.86 -7.75
N ALA A 200 17.50 10.33 -8.78
CA ALA A 200 18.57 9.34 -8.63
C ALA A 200 19.75 9.88 -7.80
N ILE A 201 20.11 11.16 -7.97
CA ILE A 201 21.23 11.78 -7.24
C ILE A 201 20.98 11.84 -5.73
N THR A 202 19.77 12.19 -5.30
CA THR A 202 19.39 12.27 -3.88
C THR A 202 19.44 10.87 -3.26
N ASN A 203 18.87 9.88 -3.94
CA ASN A 203 18.86 8.50 -3.48
C ASN A 203 20.27 7.89 -3.47
N TYR A 204 21.10 8.21 -4.45
CA TYR A 204 22.52 7.85 -4.48
C TYR A 204 23.30 8.46 -3.31
N GLN A 205 23.10 9.76 -3.00
CA GLN A 205 23.73 10.40 -1.84
C GLN A 205 23.29 9.76 -0.53
N LYS A 206 22.00 9.43 -0.37
CA LYS A 206 21.48 8.72 0.80
C LYS A 206 22.12 7.35 0.95
N LEU A 207 22.24 6.60 -0.14
CA LEU A 207 22.88 5.29 -0.17
C LEU A 207 24.38 5.41 0.16
N ARG A 208 25.08 6.40 -0.40
CA ARG A 208 26.50 6.66 -0.14
C ARG A 208 26.75 6.99 1.34
N LYS A 209 25.93 7.86 1.94
CA LYS A 209 26.00 8.16 3.38
C LYS A 209 25.84 6.90 4.24
N ALA A 210 24.95 5.98 3.87
CA ALA A 210 24.80 4.71 4.58
C ALA A 210 26.06 3.83 4.47
N PHE A 211 26.66 3.75 3.28
CA PHE A 211 27.94 3.04 3.09
C PHE A 211 29.10 3.67 3.85
N ASP A 212 29.19 5.00 3.87
CA ASP A 212 30.24 5.73 4.58
C ASP A 212 30.08 5.58 6.11
N ALA A 213 28.86 5.70 6.63
CA ALA A 213 28.56 5.46 8.04
C ALA A 213 28.90 4.03 8.47
N GLN A 214 28.65 3.05 7.61
CA GLN A 214 29.04 1.67 7.86
C GLN A 214 30.56 1.50 7.83
N LYS A 215 31.27 2.14 6.89
CA LYS A 215 32.73 2.10 6.83
C LYS A 215 33.36 2.60 8.13
N VAL A 216 32.88 3.72 8.67
CA VAL A 216 33.35 4.29 9.94
C VAL A 216 33.09 3.33 11.13
N ARG A 217 31.91 2.71 11.17
CA ARG A 217 31.50 1.81 12.26
C ARG A 217 32.30 0.50 12.31
N PHE A 218 32.86 0.08 11.17
CA PHE A 218 33.63 -1.16 11.03
C PHE A 218 35.13 -0.91 10.79
N SER A 219 35.65 0.31 10.99
CA SER A 219 37.07 0.66 10.76
C SER A 219 38.10 -0.13 11.60
N GLY A 220 37.65 -0.95 12.58
CA GLY A 220 38.52 -1.82 13.40
C GLY A 220 38.31 -3.32 13.22
N VAL A 221 37.38 -3.75 12.37
CA VAL A 221 37.11 -5.18 12.07
C VAL A 221 37.37 -5.37 10.58
N THR A 222 38.12 -6.40 10.20
CA THR A 222 38.48 -6.72 8.80
C THR A 222 37.33 -6.39 7.85
N PRO A 223 37.55 -5.61 6.77
CA PRO A 223 36.46 -5.20 5.90
C PRO A 223 35.87 -6.46 5.28
N ALA A 224 34.69 -6.87 5.76
CA ALA A 224 33.91 -7.92 5.15
C ALA A 224 33.41 -7.38 3.79
N GLN A 225 34.29 -7.40 2.80
CA GLN A 225 34.05 -7.08 1.41
C GLN A 225 33.16 -8.19 0.85
N GLY A 226 31.88 -8.16 1.19
CA GLY A 226 30.95 -9.25 0.93
C GLY A 226 29.53 -8.77 0.70
N SER A 227 28.71 -9.66 0.12
CA SER A 227 27.30 -9.43 -0.18
C SER A 227 26.50 -8.92 1.04
N ARG A 228 26.83 -9.39 2.25
CA ARG A 228 26.21 -8.97 3.51
C ARG A 228 26.37 -7.48 3.80
N TRP A 229 27.52 -6.89 3.47
CA TRP A 229 27.78 -5.46 3.69
C TRP A 229 26.83 -4.59 2.84
N ILE A 230 26.63 -4.98 1.58
CA ILE A 230 25.70 -4.30 0.67
C ILE A 230 24.26 -4.41 1.20
N TRP A 231 23.83 -5.60 1.63
CA TRP A 231 22.50 -5.80 2.20
C TRP A 231 22.23 -4.94 3.44
N HIS A 232 23.20 -4.81 4.34
CA HIS A 232 23.08 -3.93 5.51
C HIS A 232 22.91 -2.46 5.12
N ALA A 233 23.73 -1.95 4.19
CA ALA A 233 23.60 -0.58 3.70
C ALA A 233 22.24 -0.33 3.02
N LEU A 234 21.73 -1.29 2.25
CA LEU A 234 20.40 -1.22 1.63
C LEU A 234 19.30 -1.17 2.68
N ARG A 235 19.37 -2.04 3.71
CA ARG A 235 18.42 -2.05 4.82
C ARG A 235 18.47 -0.74 5.62
N GLN A 236 19.65 -0.16 5.83
CA GLN A 236 19.77 1.11 6.54
C GLN A 236 19.21 2.29 5.73
N ALA A 237 19.44 2.32 4.41
CA ALA A 237 19.00 3.42 3.54
C ALA A 237 17.50 3.38 3.20
N PHE A 238 16.96 2.18 2.96
CA PHE A 238 15.60 1.95 2.44
C PHE A 238 14.70 1.11 3.36
N GLY A 239 15.19 0.66 4.52
CA GLY A 239 14.40 -0.19 5.43
C GLY A 239 13.22 0.49 6.10
N ARG A 240 13.30 1.81 6.38
CA ARG A 240 12.18 2.56 6.99
C ARG A 240 10.90 2.55 6.12
N PRO A 241 10.93 2.97 4.84
CA PRO A 241 9.73 2.91 4.00
C PRO A 241 9.29 1.47 3.72
N LEU A 242 10.23 0.53 3.63
CA LEU A 242 9.90 -0.89 3.44
C LEU A 242 9.15 -1.47 4.65
N LEU A 243 9.57 -1.15 5.87
CA LEU A 243 8.88 -1.55 7.10
C LEU A 243 7.47 -0.99 7.15
N LEU A 244 7.30 0.28 6.75
CA LEU A 244 5.98 0.92 6.66
C LEU A 244 5.06 0.20 5.66
N SER A 245 5.60 -0.21 4.50
CA SER A 245 4.85 -1.03 3.53
C SER A 245 4.44 -2.38 4.13
N ILE A 246 5.34 -3.08 4.83
CA ILE A 246 5.05 -4.35 5.52
C ILE A 246 3.93 -4.15 6.56
N THR A 247 3.98 -3.08 7.37
CA THR A 247 2.94 -2.84 8.38
C THR A 247 1.58 -2.58 7.76
N PHE A 248 1.49 -1.81 6.67
CA PHE A 248 0.22 -1.60 5.96
C PHE A 248 -0.29 -2.88 5.33
N ARG A 249 0.61 -3.72 4.83
CA ARG A 249 0.23 -5.00 4.24
C ARG A 249 -0.38 -5.94 5.28
N ILE A 250 0.29 -6.12 6.42
CA ILE A 250 -0.21 -6.97 7.52
C ILE A 250 -1.56 -6.44 8.03
N LEU A 251 -1.69 -5.12 8.21
CA LEU A 251 -2.96 -4.52 8.62
C LEU A 251 -4.08 -4.77 7.61
N ALA A 252 -3.79 -4.64 6.31
CA ALA A 252 -4.73 -4.96 5.25
C ALA A 252 -5.12 -6.46 5.26
N ASP A 253 -4.17 -7.36 5.45
CA ASP A 253 -4.47 -8.80 5.49
C ASP A 253 -5.34 -9.16 6.70
N LEU A 254 -5.10 -8.53 7.87
CA LEU A 254 -5.96 -8.68 9.06
C LEU A 254 -7.38 -8.16 8.82
N LEU A 255 -7.54 -7.00 8.18
CA LEU A 255 -8.85 -6.48 7.81
C LEU A 255 -9.54 -7.35 6.75
N GLY A 256 -8.78 -8.08 5.93
CA GLY A 256 -9.33 -9.04 4.97
C GLY A 256 -10.07 -10.20 5.61
N PHE A 257 -9.68 -10.61 6.82
CA PHE A 257 -10.38 -11.64 7.59
C PHE A 257 -11.69 -11.14 8.20
N ALA A 258 -11.88 -9.82 8.34
CA ALA A 258 -13.15 -9.25 8.77
C ALA A 258 -14.28 -9.56 7.77
N GLY A 259 -13.95 -9.75 6.48
CA GLY A 259 -14.93 -10.10 5.45
C GLY A 259 -15.71 -11.39 5.76
N PRO A 260 -15.04 -12.56 5.78
CA PRO A 260 -15.67 -13.84 6.14
C PRO A 260 -16.32 -13.85 7.52
N LEU A 261 -15.70 -13.20 8.52
CA LEU A 261 -16.26 -13.07 9.87
C LEU A 261 -17.60 -12.32 9.88
N CYS A 262 -17.68 -11.18 9.19
CA CYS A 262 -18.92 -10.43 9.06
C CYS A 262 -20.00 -11.22 8.31
N ILE A 263 -19.63 -11.95 7.24
CA ILE A 263 -20.57 -12.79 6.50
C ILE A 263 -21.13 -13.90 7.39
N SER A 264 -20.27 -14.62 8.11
CA SER A 264 -20.68 -15.66 9.05
C SER A 264 -21.61 -15.11 10.15
N GLY A 265 -21.32 -13.91 10.68
CA GLY A 265 -22.18 -13.27 11.67
C GLY A 265 -23.55 -12.85 11.11
N ILE A 266 -23.59 -12.32 9.88
CA ILE A 266 -24.85 -11.96 9.21
C ILE A 266 -25.71 -13.20 8.99
N VAL A 267 -25.12 -14.29 8.46
CA VAL A 267 -25.84 -15.54 8.18
C VAL A 267 -26.36 -16.20 9.46
N HIS A 268 -25.55 -16.22 10.53
CA HIS A 268 -25.96 -16.77 11.82
C HIS A 268 -27.09 -15.96 12.46
N HIS A 269 -27.09 -14.63 12.31
CA HIS A 269 -28.17 -13.79 12.80
C HIS A 269 -29.48 -14.00 12.04
N ILE A 270 -29.42 -14.10 10.70
CA ILE A 270 -30.60 -14.39 9.88
C ILE A 270 -31.19 -15.77 10.22
N SER A 271 -30.35 -16.73 10.58
CA SER A 271 -30.77 -18.10 10.90
C SER A 271 -31.35 -18.27 12.32
N ARG A 272 -31.20 -17.28 13.20
CA ARG A 272 -31.60 -17.36 14.61
C ARG A 272 -32.78 -16.44 14.86
N ASP A 273 -33.96 -17.02 15.08
CA ASP A 273 -35.20 -16.26 15.33
C ASP A 273 -35.07 -15.32 16.55
N ASN A 274 -35.50 -14.08 16.35
CA ASN A 274 -35.36 -12.93 17.25
C ASN A 274 -36.27 -13.01 18.50
N HIS A 275 -35.88 -13.79 19.51
CA HIS A 275 -36.56 -13.79 20.82
C HIS A 275 -35.61 -13.65 22.01
N THR A 276 -34.91 -12.52 22.13
CA THR A 276 -34.36 -12.09 23.44
C THR A 276 -34.48 -10.58 23.59
N ILE A 277 -35.59 -10.12 24.17
CA ILE A 277 -35.78 -8.74 24.62
C ILE A 277 -35.23 -8.65 26.05
N ASN A 278 -34.10 -7.96 26.23
CA ASN A 278 -33.59 -7.62 27.57
C ASN A 278 -34.39 -6.43 28.12
N PRO A 279 -34.63 -6.33 29.44
CA PRO A 279 -35.43 -5.25 30.00
C PRO A 279 -34.71 -3.89 29.89
N PRO A 280 -35.45 -2.78 29.67
CA PRO A 280 -34.89 -1.44 29.61
C PRO A 280 -34.37 -0.97 30.98
N VAL A 281 -33.20 -0.36 31.00
CA VAL A 281 -32.70 0.41 32.16
C VAL A 281 -32.97 1.89 31.87
N LEU A 282 -33.70 2.57 32.76
CA LEU A 282 -33.97 4.02 32.66
C LEU A 282 -34.77 4.47 31.41
N GLY A 283 -35.65 3.62 30.87
CA GLY A 283 -36.51 3.97 29.72
C GLY A 283 -35.79 4.04 28.37
N VAL A 284 -34.48 3.76 28.32
CA VAL A 284 -33.67 3.69 27.10
C VAL A 284 -32.98 2.33 27.04
N HIS A 285 -33.14 1.60 25.93
CA HIS A 285 -32.43 0.35 25.73
C HIS A 285 -30.94 0.62 25.46
N PHE A 286 -30.07 0.17 26.36
CA PHE A 286 -28.63 0.14 26.14
C PHE A 286 -28.22 -1.26 25.66
N ILE A 287 -27.53 -1.32 24.52
CA ILE A 287 -27.18 -2.58 23.87
C ILE A 287 -25.80 -3.06 24.36
N SER A 288 -25.71 -4.34 24.70
CA SER A 288 -24.44 -5.03 24.97
C SER A 288 -23.63 -5.20 23.68
N SER A 289 -22.30 -5.15 23.76
CA SER A 289 -21.40 -5.25 22.59
C SER A 289 -21.65 -6.49 21.71
N GLN A 290 -22.07 -7.60 22.30
CA GLN A 290 -22.43 -8.83 21.59
C GLN A 290 -23.72 -8.70 20.77
N ALA A 291 -24.74 -8.02 21.33
CA ALA A 291 -26.00 -7.78 20.64
C ALA A 291 -25.82 -6.75 19.51
N PHE A 292 -24.92 -5.77 19.67
CA PHE A 292 -24.58 -4.82 18.60
C PHE A 292 -23.94 -5.52 17.39
N LEU A 293 -22.96 -6.40 17.62
CA LEU A 293 -22.30 -7.17 16.56
C LEU A 293 -23.19 -8.28 15.98
N ALA A 294 -24.27 -8.66 16.66
CA ALA A 294 -25.24 -9.61 16.13
C ALA A 294 -26.16 -8.99 15.06
N ASN A 295 -26.41 -7.67 15.10
CA ASN A 295 -27.33 -7.03 14.15
C ASN A 295 -26.80 -7.07 12.71
N ALA A 296 -27.57 -7.67 11.79
CA ALA A 296 -27.14 -7.84 10.39
C ALA A 296 -26.85 -6.51 9.67
N TYR A 297 -27.67 -5.47 9.86
CA TYR A 297 -27.47 -4.18 9.21
C TYR A 297 -26.18 -3.47 9.67
N VAL A 298 -25.89 -3.53 10.96
CA VAL A 298 -24.65 -2.96 11.55
C VAL A 298 -23.44 -3.70 10.99
N LEU A 299 -23.51 -5.03 10.96
CA LEU A 299 -22.42 -5.87 10.48
C LEU A 299 -22.17 -5.69 8.97
N ALA A 300 -23.20 -5.40 8.18
CA ALA A 300 -23.09 -5.04 6.76
C ALA A 300 -22.39 -3.68 6.54
N VAL A 301 -22.72 -2.65 7.34
CA VAL A 301 -22.03 -1.36 7.28
C VAL A 301 -20.58 -1.49 7.74
N LEU A 302 -20.33 -2.28 8.80
CA LEU A 302 -18.99 -2.57 9.29
C LEU A 302 -18.17 -3.31 8.22
N LEU A 303 -18.76 -4.28 7.53
CA LEU A 303 -18.16 -4.99 6.40
C LEU A 303 -17.76 -4.02 5.30
N PHE A 304 -18.66 -3.11 4.89
CA PHE A 304 -18.37 -2.11 3.87
C PHE A 304 -17.18 -1.22 4.24
N LEU A 305 -17.15 -0.70 5.47
CA LEU A 305 -16.05 0.13 5.96
C LEU A 305 -14.73 -0.65 6.07
N ALA A 306 -14.78 -1.88 6.57
CA ALA A 306 -13.61 -2.75 6.69
C ALA A 306 -13.02 -3.07 5.30
N LEU A 307 -13.85 -3.38 4.30
CA LEU A 307 -13.40 -3.64 2.93
C LEU A 307 -12.80 -2.39 2.28
N LEU A 308 -13.40 -1.21 2.49
CA LEU A 308 -12.86 0.05 1.97
C LEU A 308 -11.48 0.35 2.57
N LEU A 309 -11.32 0.18 3.88
CA LEU A 309 -10.04 0.36 4.57
C LEU A 309 -9.01 -0.71 4.16
N GLN A 310 -9.43 -1.97 4.03
CA GLN A 310 -8.60 -3.08 3.54
C GLN A 310 -7.99 -2.74 2.17
N ARG A 311 -8.83 -2.38 1.19
CA ARG A 311 -8.40 -2.12 -0.19
C ARG A 311 -7.48 -0.91 -0.30
N THR A 312 -7.76 0.14 0.46
CA THR A 312 -6.93 1.35 0.48
C THR A 312 -5.55 1.10 1.11
N LEU A 313 -5.49 0.40 2.25
CA LEU A 313 -4.22 0.02 2.88
C LEU A 313 -3.39 -0.92 2.01
N LEU A 314 -4.04 -1.89 1.35
CA LEU A 314 -3.39 -2.80 0.42
C LEU A 314 -2.74 -2.02 -0.74
N GLN A 315 -3.46 -1.08 -1.36
CA GLN A 315 -2.94 -0.27 -2.45
C GLN A 315 -1.82 0.68 -1.99
N ALA A 316 -1.94 1.26 -0.79
CA ALA A 316 -0.87 2.06 -0.19
C ALA A 316 0.39 1.24 0.05
N SER A 317 0.25 -0.01 0.53
CA SER A 317 1.39 -0.92 0.75
C SER A 317 2.14 -1.22 -0.55
N TYR A 318 1.41 -1.52 -1.64
CA TYR A 318 1.97 -1.77 -2.96
C TYR A 318 2.71 -0.55 -3.50
N TYR A 319 2.10 0.63 -3.40
CA TYR A 319 2.72 1.86 -3.87
C TYR A 319 4.03 2.17 -3.13
N VAL A 320 4.06 2.06 -1.80
CA VAL A 320 5.28 2.31 -1.02
C VAL A 320 6.38 1.29 -1.38
N ALA A 321 6.02 0.02 -1.60
CA ALA A 321 6.97 -1.01 -2.03
C ALA A 321 7.54 -0.70 -3.42
N ILE A 322 6.67 -0.36 -4.38
CA ILE A 322 7.03 -0.02 -5.75
C ILE A 322 7.93 1.23 -5.77
N GLU A 323 7.53 2.28 -5.07
CA GLU A 323 8.30 3.52 -4.99
C GLU A 323 9.69 3.27 -4.39
N THR A 324 9.77 2.46 -3.33
CA THR A 324 11.05 2.11 -2.69
C THR A 324 11.96 1.31 -3.63
N GLY A 325 11.43 0.33 -4.35
CA GLY A 325 12.22 -0.45 -5.31
C GLY A 325 12.70 0.37 -6.51
N ILE A 326 11.90 1.34 -7.00
CA ILE A 326 12.33 2.26 -8.07
C ILE A 326 13.46 3.18 -7.56
N LYS A 327 13.31 3.77 -6.37
CA LYS A 327 14.35 4.60 -5.73
C LYS A 327 15.66 3.83 -5.55
N LEU A 328 15.56 2.57 -5.14
CA LEU A 328 16.69 1.65 -5.01
C LEU A 328 17.37 1.40 -6.36
N ARG A 329 16.62 1.05 -7.39
CA ARG A 329 17.15 0.81 -8.75
C ARG A 329 17.94 2.02 -9.25
N GLY A 330 17.37 3.22 -9.13
CA GLY A 330 18.05 4.46 -9.52
C GLY A 330 19.35 4.70 -8.75
N ALA A 331 19.35 4.49 -7.43
CA ALA A 331 20.55 4.65 -6.60
C ALA A 331 21.65 3.63 -6.93
N ILE A 332 21.28 2.38 -7.18
CA ILE A 332 22.20 1.30 -7.54
C ILE A 332 22.79 1.53 -8.93
N GLN A 333 21.98 1.93 -9.91
CA GLN A 333 22.48 2.27 -11.25
C GLN A 333 23.50 3.41 -11.19
N CYS A 334 23.23 4.47 -10.43
CA CYS A 334 24.22 5.53 -10.19
C CYS A 334 25.49 5.03 -9.49
N LYS A 335 25.36 4.13 -8.50
CA LYS A 335 26.52 3.54 -7.81
C LYS A 335 27.37 2.67 -8.75
N ILE A 336 26.74 1.85 -9.58
CA ILE A 336 27.41 1.03 -10.60
C ILE A 336 28.11 1.96 -11.60
N TYR A 337 27.42 2.98 -12.11
CA TYR A 337 28.01 3.94 -13.03
C TYR A 337 29.22 4.68 -12.44
N ASN A 338 29.12 5.17 -11.20
CA ASN A 338 30.25 5.80 -10.52
C ASN A 338 31.43 4.83 -10.27
N LYS A 339 31.16 3.53 -10.13
CA LYS A 339 32.22 2.51 -10.06
C LYS A 339 32.85 2.27 -11.43
N ILE A 340 32.05 2.22 -12.50
CA ILE A 340 32.53 2.12 -13.90
C ILE A 340 33.48 3.26 -14.23
N MET A 341 33.14 4.49 -13.87
CA MET A 341 34.00 5.67 -14.07
C MET A 341 35.34 5.62 -13.32
N ARG A 342 35.52 4.69 -12.39
CA ARG A 342 36.76 4.52 -11.60
C ARG A 342 37.46 3.19 -11.86
N LEU A 343 36.92 2.35 -12.74
CA LEU A 343 37.52 1.07 -13.10
C LEU A 343 38.67 1.34 -14.08
N CYS A 344 39.86 0.80 -13.77
CA CYS A 344 41.01 0.89 -14.67
C CYS A 344 40.76 0.08 -15.95
N THR A 345 41.17 0.62 -17.10
CA THR A 345 41.02 -0.02 -18.41
C THR A 345 41.67 -1.41 -18.45
N SER A 346 42.69 -1.66 -17.64
CA SER A 346 43.35 -2.97 -17.49
C SER A 346 42.40 -4.11 -17.10
N ASN A 347 41.45 -3.87 -16.19
CA ASN A 347 40.47 -4.89 -15.79
C ASN A 347 39.44 -5.19 -16.90
N MET A 348 39.21 -4.22 -17.80
CA MET A 348 38.34 -4.39 -18.97
C MET A 348 39.10 -5.00 -20.16
N SER A 349 40.38 -4.67 -20.34
CA SER A 349 41.21 -5.17 -21.45
C SER A 349 41.77 -6.58 -21.21
N MET A 350 42.02 -6.97 -19.96
CA MET A 350 42.43 -8.34 -19.60
C MET A 350 41.26 -9.34 -19.56
N GLY A 351 40.06 -8.96 -20.03
CA GLY A 351 38.91 -9.87 -20.12
C GLY A 351 38.24 -10.21 -18.80
N GLY A 352 38.61 -9.55 -17.69
CA GLY A 352 38.04 -9.83 -16.36
C GLY A 352 36.55 -9.45 -16.25
N VAL A 353 36.15 -8.32 -16.84
CA VAL A 353 34.74 -7.90 -16.91
C VAL A 353 34.44 -7.28 -18.27
N THR A 354 33.54 -7.90 -19.04
CA THR A 354 33.20 -7.40 -20.38
C THR A 354 32.13 -6.30 -20.32
N VAL A 355 32.10 -5.42 -21.32
CA VAL A 355 31.06 -4.38 -21.44
C VAL A 355 29.66 -5.00 -21.50
N SER A 356 29.52 -6.15 -22.17
CA SER A 356 28.25 -6.89 -22.24
C SER A 356 27.80 -7.43 -20.87
N GLN A 357 28.73 -7.92 -20.04
CA GLN A 357 28.42 -8.32 -18.67
C GLN A 357 27.94 -7.14 -17.82
N ILE A 358 28.56 -5.96 -17.96
CA ILE A 358 28.15 -4.74 -17.26
C ILE A 358 26.75 -4.29 -17.70
N CYS A 359 26.48 -4.31 -19.01
CA CYS A 359 25.15 -3.99 -19.54
C CYS A 359 24.08 -4.96 -19.01
N ASN A 360 24.39 -6.26 -18.96
CA ASN A 360 23.51 -7.27 -18.39
C ASN A 360 23.29 -7.07 -16.87
N LEU A 361 24.34 -6.75 -16.12
CA LEU A 361 24.25 -6.43 -14.68
C LEU A 361 23.30 -5.23 -14.45
N VAL A 362 23.45 -4.17 -15.24
CA VAL A 362 22.61 -2.96 -15.12
C VAL A 362 21.17 -3.24 -15.56
N ALA A 363 20.95 -3.99 -16.64
CA ALA A 363 19.62 -4.22 -17.19
C ALA A 363 18.85 -5.33 -16.48
N ARG A 364 19.47 -6.47 -16.21
CA ARG A 364 18.81 -7.66 -15.65
C ARG A 364 18.86 -7.66 -14.13
N ASP A 365 20.05 -7.53 -13.55
CA ASP A 365 20.21 -7.79 -12.11
C ASP A 365 19.64 -6.65 -11.26
N THR A 366 19.77 -5.40 -11.71
CA THR A 366 19.10 -4.28 -11.00
C THR A 366 17.58 -4.35 -11.09
N ASN A 367 17.04 -4.86 -12.21
CA ASN A 367 15.60 -5.09 -12.37
C ASN A 367 15.13 -6.22 -11.46
N GLN A 368 15.87 -7.32 -11.39
CA GLN A 368 15.52 -8.44 -10.50
C GLN A 368 15.58 -8.02 -9.02
N LEU A 369 16.56 -7.20 -8.64
CA LEU A 369 16.63 -6.63 -7.30
C LEU A 369 15.49 -5.64 -7.02
N MET A 370 15.05 -4.85 -8.00
CA MET A 370 13.85 -4.01 -7.89
C MET A 370 12.60 -4.86 -7.61
N TRP A 371 12.39 -5.92 -8.39
CA TRP A 371 11.29 -6.87 -8.20
C TRP A 371 11.33 -7.56 -6.83
N PHE A 372 12.53 -7.90 -6.33
CA PHE A 372 12.68 -8.44 -4.98
C PHE A 372 12.15 -7.48 -3.91
N PHE A 373 12.44 -6.18 -4.01
CA PHE A 373 11.91 -5.18 -3.07
C PHE A 373 10.40 -4.96 -3.23
N PHE A 374 9.86 -5.12 -4.45
CA PHE A 374 8.40 -5.06 -4.67
C PHE A 374 7.68 -6.23 -3.98
N LEU A 375 8.27 -7.43 -4.00
CA LEU A 375 7.71 -8.64 -3.41
C LEU A 375 8.06 -8.82 -1.93
N CYS A 376 8.98 -8.03 -1.38
CA CYS A 376 9.44 -8.15 -0.01
C CYS A 376 8.29 -8.05 1.02
N PRO A 377 7.29 -7.16 0.90
CA PRO A 377 6.15 -7.18 1.82
C PRO A 377 5.35 -8.49 1.79
N ASN A 378 5.19 -9.10 0.61
CA ASN A 378 4.50 -10.39 0.48
C ASN A 378 5.26 -11.50 1.20
N LEU A 379 6.59 -11.49 1.17
CA LEU A 379 7.41 -12.50 1.86
C LEU A 379 7.14 -12.54 3.38
N TRP A 380 6.90 -11.38 4.00
CA TRP A 380 6.60 -11.28 5.43
C TRP A 380 5.12 -11.45 5.74
N ALA A 381 4.23 -10.97 4.87
CA ALA A 381 2.80 -10.96 5.12
C ALA A 381 2.10 -12.28 4.77
N MET A 382 2.54 -12.99 3.72
CA MET A 382 1.94 -14.26 3.29
C MET A 382 1.95 -15.34 4.39
N PRO A 383 3.05 -15.56 5.15
CA PRO A 383 3.03 -16.53 6.24
C PRO A 383 2.03 -16.17 7.35
N VAL A 384 1.93 -14.87 7.70
CA VAL A 384 0.98 -14.38 8.69
C VAL A 384 -0.45 -14.59 8.20
N GLN A 385 -0.72 -14.24 6.94
CA GLN A 385 -2.02 -14.44 6.29
C GLN A 385 -2.43 -15.92 6.27
N ILE A 386 -1.54 -16.83 5.87
CA ILE A 386 -1.84 -18.26 5.85
C ILE A 386 -2.11 -18.78 7.28
N THR A 387 -1.28 -18.40 8.25
CA THR A 387 -1.43 -18.87 9.64
C THR A 387 -2.75 -18.42 10.25
N VAL A 388 -3.08 -17.13 10.14
CA VAL A 388 -4.35 -16.58 10.65
C VAL A 388 -5.54 -17.15 9.88
N GLY A 389 -5.41 -17.32 8.56
CA GLY A 389 -6.47 -17.90 7.73
C GLY A 389 -6.80 -19.33 8.11
N VAL A 390 -5.81 -20.19 8.35
CA VAL A 390 -6.03 -21.58 8.79
C VAL A 390 -6.63 -21.62 10.19
N MET A 391 -6.15 -20.78 11.12
CA MET A 391 -6.71 -20.68 12.47
C MET A 391 -8.18 -20.25 12.46
N LEU A 392 -8.51 -19.26 11.63
CA LEU A 392 -9.87 -18.77 11.48
C LEU A 392 -10.79 -19.83 10.86
N LEU A 393 -10.31 -20.51 9.81
CA LEU A 393 -11.08 -21.56 9.14
C LEU A 393 -11.37 -22.74 10.08
N TYR A 394 -10.41 -23.11 10.93
CA TYR A 394 -10.59 -24.11 11.97
C TYR A 394 -11.66 -23.70 13.00
N TYR A 395 -11.70 -22.42 13.39
CA TYR A 395 -12.71 -21.92 14.33
C TYR A 395 -14.14 -21.97 13.74
N LEU A 396 -14.31 -21.69 12.45
CA LEU A 396 -15.63 -21.67 11.81
C LEU A 396 -16.16 -23.08 11.46
N LEU A 397 -15.31 -23.95 10.91
CA LEU A 397 -15.73 -25.24 10.31
C LEU A 397 -15.18 -26.48 11.03
N GLY A 398 -14.33 -26.32 12.05
CA GLY A 398 -13.74 -27.43 12.81
C GLY A 398 -12.73 -28.26 11.99
N ILE A 399 -12.71 -29.57 12.21
CA ILE A 399 -11.71 -30.48 11.62
C ILE A 399 -11.85 -30.59 10.09
N SER A 400 -13.06 -30.45 9.54
CA SER A 400 -13.29 -30.53 8.09
C SER A 400 -12.51 -29.45 7.31
N ALA A 401 -12.35 -28.26 7.89
CA ALA A 401 -11.57 -27.18 7.30
C ALA A 401 -10.06 -27.50 7.21
N LEU A 402 -9.54 -28.29 8.15
CA LEU A 402 -8.12 -28.65 8.16
C LEU A 402 -7.75 -29.51 6.96
N ILE A 403 -8.67 -30.36 6.49
CA ILE A 403 -8.50 -31.18 5.29
C ILE A 403 -8.38 -30.27 4.06
N GLY A 404 -9.27 -29.27 3.92
CA GLY A 404 -9.19 -28.28 2.84
C GLY A 404 -7.90 -27.46 2.88
N ALA A 405 -7.49 -27.00 4.07
CA ALA A 405 -6.23 -26.30 4.27
C ALA A 405 -4.99 -27.15 3.90
N ALA A 406 -5.02 -28.46 4.23
CA ALA A 406 -3.96 -29.39 3.87
C ALA A 406 -3.84 -29.56 2.34
N VAL A 407 -4.97 -29.68 1.63
CA VAL A 407 -4.99 -29.75 0.16
C VAL A 407 -4.38 -28.49 -0.46
N ILE A 408 -4.78 -27.31 0.01
CA ILE A 408 -4.22 -26.02 -0.45
C ILE A 408 -2.70 -25.93 -0.18
N THR A 409 -2.26 -26.40 0.99
CA THR A 409 -0.84 -26.38 1.36
C THR A 409 -0.01 -27.32 0.48
N VAL A 410 -0.56 -28.47 0.06
CA VAL A 410 0.08 -29.41 -0.86
C VAL A 410 0.09 -28.90 -2.31
N LEU A 411 -0.89 -28.10 -2.71
CA LEU A 411 -0.92 -27.45 -4.03
C LEU A 411 0.22 -26.43 -4.21
N ALA A 412 0.65 -25.75 -3.15
CA ALA A 412 1.72 -24.75 -3.20
C ALA A 412 3.09 -25.30 -3.70
N PRO A 413 3.65 -26.41 -3.16
CA PRO A 413 4.90 -26.98 -3.66
C PRO A 413 4.76 -27.54 -5.09
N ILE A 414 3.58 -28.05 -5.47
CA ILE A 414 3.31 -28.48 -6.85
C ILE A 414 3.39 -27.28 -7.80
N GLN A 415 2.77 -26.15 -7.43
CA GLN A 415 2.83 -24.92 -8.21
C GLN A 415 4.27 -24.38 -8.28
N TYR A 416 5.04 -24.45 -7.20
CA TYR A 416 6.46 -24.09 -7.21
C TYR A 416 7.26 -24.99 -8.16
N PHE A 417 7.07 -26.32 -8.12
CA PHE A 417 7.75 -27.24 -9.02
C PHE A 417 7.42 -26.95 -10.49
N LEU A 418 6.15 -26.73 -10.82
CA LEU A 418 5.72 -26.33 -12.15
C LEU A 418 6.34 -25.00 -12.58
N ALA A 419 6.38 -24.00 -11.69
CA ALA A 419 7.04 -22.73 -11.97
C ALA A 419 8.54 -22.90 -12.27
N THR A 420 9.24 -23.80 -11.55
CA THR A 420 10.66 -24.09 -11.85
C THR A 420 10.83 -24.78 -13.21
N LYS A 421 9.95 -25.71 -13.57
CA LYS A 421 9.97 -26.38 -14.88
C LYS A 421 9.63 -25.40 -16.01
N LEU A 422 8.63 -24.55 -15.79
CA LEU A 422 8.24 -23.47 -16.69
C LEU A 422 9.42 -22.51 -16.92
N SER A 423 10.11 -22.10 -15.86
CA SER A 423 11.29 -21.22 -15.96
C SER A 423 12.43 -21.88 -16.75
N ARG A 424 12.68 -23.19 -16.56
CA ARG A 424 13.67 -23.94 -17.35
C ARG A 424 13.27 -24.04 -18.83
N ALA A 425 12.00 -24.35 -19.11
CA ALA A 425 11.48 -24.39 -20.48
C ALA A 425 11.58 -23.02 -21.15
N GLN A 426 11.20 -21.94 -20.45
CA GLN A 426 11.33 -20.57 -20.93
C GLN A 426 12.79 -20.21 -21.24
N LYS A 427 13.73 -20.62 -20.37
CA LYS A 427 15.17 -20.40 -20.59
C LYS A 427 15.64 -21.11 -21.87
N SER A 428 15.30 -22.39 -22.04
CA SER A 428 15.65 -23.16 -23.25
C SER A 428 15.04 -22.55 -24.52
N THR A 429 13.77 -22.13 -24.46
CA THR A 429 13.10 -21.45 -25.58
C THR A 429 13.81 -20.14 -25.94
N LEU A 430 14.25 -19.36 -24.95
CA LEU A 430 14.96 -18.10 -25.18
C LEU A 430 16.35 -18.32 -25.80
N GLU A 431 17.04 -19.40 -25.41
CA GLU A 431 18.33 -19.81 -25.99
C GLU A 431 18.16 -20.19 -27.47
N TYR A 432 17.21 -21.07 -27.80
CA TYR A 432 16.92 -21.43 -29.20
C TYR A 432 16.44 -20.25 -30.03
N SER A 433 15.59 -19.37 -29.47
CA SER A 433 15.15 -18.16 -30.17
C SER A 433 16.32 -17.20 -30.43
N SER A 434 17.29 -17.12 -29.51
CA SER A 434 18.48 -16.28 -29.67
C SER A 434 19.41 -16.84 -30.76
N GLU A 435 19.60 -18.16 -30.83
CA GLU A 435 20.33 -18.80 -31.93
C GLU A 435 19.63 -18.56 -33.28
N ARG A 436 18.32 -18.74 -33.35
CA ARG A 436 17.52 -18.44 -34.55
C ARG A 436 17.70 -16.99 -34.99
N LEU A 437 17.56 -16.03 -34.08
CA LEU A 437 17.74 -14.61 -34.38
C LEU A 437 19.15 -14.31 -34.89
N LYS A 438 20.18 -14.97 -34.35
CA LYS A 438 21.56 -14.85 -34.84
C LYS A 438 21.68 -15.34 -36.28
N LYS A 439 21.22 -16.57 -36.58
CA LYS A 439 21.25 -17.15 -37.94
C LYS A 439 20.46 -16.30 -38.95
N THR A 440 19.28 -15.82 -38.56
CA THR A 440 18.48 -14.92 -39.41
C THR A 440 19.19 -13.60 -39.68
N ASN A 441 19.89 -13.04 -38.69
CA ASN A 441 20.63 -11.79 -38.86
C ASN A 441 21.86 -11.98 -39.77
N GLU A 442 22.56 -13.10 -39.67
CA GLU A 442 23.66 -13.47 -40.59
C GLU A 442 23.16 -13.63 -42.03
N LEU A 443 22.02 -14.30 -42.21
CA LEU A 443 21.34 -14.43 -43.51
C LEU A 443 20.99 -13.05 -44.10
N LEU A 444 20.37 -12.17 -43.30
CA LEU A 444 19.97 -10.83 -43.75
C LEU A 444 21.17 -9.96 -44.12
N ARG A 445 22.27 -10.05 -43.36
CA ARG A 445 23.53 -9.33 -43.68
C ARG A 445 24.16 -9.81 -44.98
N GLY A 446 24.06 -11.11 -45.29
CA GLY A 446 24.63 -11.73 -46.49
C GLY A 446 23.70 -11.78 -47.70
N ILE A 447 22.51 -11.17 -47.66
CA ILE A 447 21.41 -11.49 -48.60
C ILE A 447 21.80 -11.42 -50.08
N LYS A 448 22.59 -10.40 -50.48
CA LYS A 448 23.03 -10.22 -51.87
C LYS A 448 23.91 -11.37 -52.35
N LEU A 449 24.83 -11.85 -51.50
CA LEU A 449 25.70 -12.98 -51.80
C LEU A 449 24.87 -14.26 -51.92
N LEU A 450 23.97 -14.52 -50.96
CA LEU A 450 23.11 -15.70 -50.99
C LEU A 450 22.23 -15.77 -52.24
N LYS A 451 21.70 -14.63 -52.70
CA LYS A 451 20.90 -14.53 -53.94
C LYS A 451 21.74 -14.87 -55.18
N LEU A 452 22.96 -14.32 -55.28
CA LEU A 452 23.86 -14.51 -56.41
C LEU A 452 24.26 -15.98 -56.61
N TYR A 453 24.45 -16.72 -55.52
CA TYR A 453 24.80 -18.14 -55.56
C TYR A 453 23.58 -19.08 -55.47
N ALA A 454 22.35 -18.54 -55.45
CA ALA A 454 21.11 -19.29 -55.23
C ALA A 454 21.12 -20.17 -53.95
N TRP A 455 21.87 -19.77 -52.92
CA TRP A 455 22.02 -20.49 -51.64
C TRP A 455 20.88 -20.25 -50.65
N GLU A 456 19.84 -19.51 -51.04
CA GLU A 456 18.72 -19.15 -50.18
C GLU A 456 18.05 -20.37 -49.54
N HIS A 457 17.88 -21.46 -50.30
CA HIS A 457 17.19 -22.66 -49.84
C HIS A 457 17.99 -23.43 -48.77
N ILE A 458 19.33 -23.41 -48.85
CA ILE A 458 20.23 -24.06 -47.89
C ILE A 458 20.17 -23.33 -46.55
N PHE A 459 20.30 -22.00 -46.58
CA PHE A 459 20.21 -21.18 -45.38
C PHE A 459 18.80 -21.17 -44.76
N ARG A 460 17.75 -21.19 -45.59
CA ARG A 460 16.37 -21.37 -45.11
C ARG A 460 16.23 -22.66 -44.32
N SER A 461 16.76 -23.78 -44.82
CA SER A 461 16.68 -25.08 -44.16
C SER A 461 17.40 -25.07 -42.79
N SER A 462 18.55 -24.40 -42.69
CA SER A 462 19.28 -24.23 -41.42
C SER A 462 18.50 -23.40 -40.37
N VAL A 463 17.80 -22.35 -40.81
CA VAL A 463 16.91 -21.58 -39.93
C VAL A 463 15.69 -22.41 -39.51
N GLU A 464 15.11 -23.19 -40.43
CA GLU A 464 13.96 -24.06 -40.16
C GLU A 464 14.28 -25.17 -39.15
N GLU A 465 15.47 -25.78 -39.23
CA GLU A 465 15.93 -26.78 -38.24
C GLU A 465 15.99 -26.16 -36.83
N THR A 466 16.50 -24.93 -36.73
CA THR A 466 16.56 -24.19 -35.46
C THR A 466 15.16 -23.82 -34.97
N ARG A 467 14.24 -23.51 -35.90
CA ARG A 467 12.83 -23.24 -35.60
C ARG A 467 12.10 -24.49 -35.07
N GLN A 468 12.40 -25.68 -35.59
CA GLN A 468 11.81 -26.92 -35.07
C GLN A 468 12.22 -27.19 -33.62
N LYS A 469 13.50 -26.96 -33.28
CA LYS A 469 13.99 -27.04 -31.89
C LYS A 469 13.29 -26.04 -30.97
N GLU A 470 13.13 -24.79 -31.42
CA GLU A 470 12.38 -23.76 -30.70
C GLU A 470 10.90 -24.16 -30.49
N LEU A 471 10.25 -24.69 -31.52
CA LEU A 471 8.85 -25.14 -31.46
C LEU A 471 8.67 -26.31 -30.48
N GLY A 472 9.62 -27.24 -30.42
CA GLY A 472 9.61 -28.32 -29.43
C GLY A 472 9.64 -27.78 -27.99
N SER A 473 10.54 -26.83 -27.71
CA SER A 473 10.62 -26.17 -26.40
C SER A 473 9.38 -25.32 -26.09
N LEU A 474 8.83 -24.63 -27.10
CA LEU A 474 7.59 -23.87 -26.97
C LEU A 474 6.39 -24.77 -26.62
N ARG A 475 6.26 -25.95 -27.24
CA ARG A 475 5.21 -26.91 -26.88
C ARG A 475 5.29 -27.31 -25.41
N ALA A 476 6.49 -27.64 -24.93
CA ALA A 476 6.70 -27.94 -23.51
C ALA A 476 6.35 -26.74 -22.61
N PHE A 477 6.75 -25.52 -22.98
CA PHE A 477 6.41 -24.30 -22.26
C PHE A 477 4.89 -24.07 -22.18
N THR A 478 4.17 -24.22 -23.30
CA THR A 478 2.71 -24.09 -23.33
C THR A 478 2.04 -25.14 -22.45
N LEU A 479 2.48 -26.39 -22.51
CA LEU A 479 1.95 -27.46 -21.64
C LEU A 479 2.13 -27.14 -20.15
N TYR A 480 3.33 -26.70 -19.73
CA TYR A 480 3.56 -26.30 -18.34
C TYR A 480 2.73 -25.07 -17.94
N THR A 481 2.50 -24.14 -18.86
CA THR A 481 1.66 -22.95 -18.62
C THR A 481 0.20 -23.35 -18.45
N SER A 482 -0.32 -24.23 -19.30
CA SER A 482 -1.68 -24.77 -19.20
C SER A 482 -1.88 -25.50 -17.87
N LEU A 483 -0.98 -26.42 -17.51
CA LEU A 483 -0.99 -27.11 -16.22
C LEU A 483 -0.97 -26.14 -15.03
N SER A 484 -0.12 -25.10 -15.09
CA SER A 484 -0.07 -24.08 -14.04
C SER A 484 -1.36 -23.26 -13.96
N SER A 485 -2.00 -22.96 -15.09
CA SER A 485 -3.25 -22.20 -15.11
C SER A 485 -4.43 -23.01 -14.57
N GLU A 486 -4.46 -24.31 -14.84
CA GLU A 486 -5.49 -25.23 -14.37
C GLU A 486 -5.39 -25.43 -12.85
N ILE A 487 -4.18 -25.58 -12.32
CA ILE A 487 -3.95 -25.63 -10.87
C ILE A 487 -4.33 -24.31 -10.20
N LEU A 488 -4.09 -23.16 -10.84
CA LEU A 488 -4.52 -21.86 -10.33
C LEU A 488 -6.06 -21.76 -10.31
N HIS A 489 -6.73 -22.29 -11.33
CA HIS A 489 -8.18 -22.34 -11.40
C HIS A 489 -8.79 -23.29 -10.36
N LEU A 490 -8.15 -24.44 -10.11
CA LEU A 490 -8.47 -25.34 -9.00
C LEU A 490 -8.32 -24.63 -7.66
N HIS A 491 -7.28 -23.82 -7.49
CA HIS A 491 -7.09 -23.02 -6.29
C HIS A 491 -8.20 -21.97 -6.10
N SER A 492 -8.59 -21.23 -7.15
CA SER A 492 -9.67 -20.24 -7.05
C SER A 492 -11.05 -20.86 -6.87
N SER A 493 -11.33 -21.99 -7.52
CA SER A 493 -12.60 -22.71 -7.37
C SER A 493 -12.75 -23.37 -6.00
N SER A 494 -11.66 -23.87 -5.41
CA SER A 494 -11.67 -24.36 -4.02
C SER A 494 -11.95 -23.27 -2.98
N GLN A 495 -11.61 -22.01 -3.28
CA GLN A 495 -11.99 -20.87 -2.43
C GLN A 495 -13.46 -20.47 -2.56
N GLN A 496 -14.11 -20.72 -3.71
CA GLN A 496 -15.51 -20.38 -3.94
C GLN A 496 -16.50 -21.46 -3.50
N THR A 497 -16.07 -22.73 -3.41
CA THR A 497 -16.94 -23.87 -3.08
C THR A 497 -17.13 -24.12 -1.58
N HIS A 498 -16.49 -23.31 -0.72
CA HIS A 498 -16.62 -23.37 0.73
C HIS A 498 -17.33 -22.16 1.35
N VAL A 499 -18.03 -21.36 0.53
CA VAL A 499 -19.05 -20.38 0.95
C VAL A 499 -20.41 -20.96 0.58
#